data_AF-A0A945VS91-F1
#
_entry.id   AF-A0A945VS91-F1
#
_cell.length_a   1.000
_cell.length_b   1.000
_cell.length_c   1.000
_cell.angle_alpha   90.00
_cell.angle_beta   90.00
_cell.angle_gamma   90.00
#
_symmetry.space_group_name_H-M   'P 1'
#
loop_
_entity.id
_entity.type
_entity.pdbx_description
1 polymer ?
#
loop_
_entity_poly.entity_id
_entity_poly.type
_entity_poly.pdbx_seq_one_letter_code
_entity_poly.pdbx_strand_id
1 'polypeptide(L)'
;MKKLNFDKVLVDLEGKAILEAGKEINLKQLVSNLLLQAREGDAIKLYDWAGKIYKDGLIEIDDSDIKKLTEILNKAQLPVITKAQILKVLEV
;
A
#
# COMPACT_ATOMS: atom_id res chain seq x y z
N MET A 1 -11.89 9.84 10.22
CA MET A 1 -11.71 8.74 9.24
C MET A 1 -11.34 9.36 7.91
N LYS A 2 -10.31 8.84 7.26
CA LYS A 2 -9.79 9.28 5.96
C LYS A 2 -10.01 8.18 4.92
N LYS A 3 -10.27 8.57 3.68
CA LYS A 3 -10.39 7.65 2.54
C LYS A 3 -9.09 7.69 1.74
N LEU A 4 -8.40 6.56 1.67
CA LEU A 4 -7.13 6.43 0.95
C LEU A 4 -7.34 5.69 -0.37
N ASN A 5 -6.54 6.04 -1.38
CA ASN A 5 -6.60 5.44 -2.71
C ASN A 5 -5.22 4.98 -3.20
N PHE A 6 -5.05 3.66 -3.27
CA PHE A 6 -3.88 2.93 -3.76
C PHE A 6 -4.02 2.45 -5.21
N ASP A 7 -5.11 2.74 -5.92
CA ASP A 7 -5.25 2.45 -7.35
C ASP A 7 -4.41 3.44 -8.18
N LYS A 8 -3.09 3.27 -8.06
CA LYS A 8 -2.07 4.11 -8.67
C LYS A 8 -0.98 3.22 -9.23
N VAL A 9 -0.41 3.64 -10.35
CA VAL A 9 0.74 2.97 -10.97
C VAL A 9 2.01 3.40 -10.23
N LEU A 10 2.92 2.45 -10.01
CA LEU A 10 4.26 2.73 -9.53
C LEU A 10 5.05 3.42 -10.63
N VAL A 11 5.57 4.62 -10.35
CA VAL A 11 6.31 5.41 -11.33
C VAL A 11 7.78 5.58 -10.97
N ASP A 12 8.60 5.87 -11.97
CA ASP A 12 10.00 6.28 -11.79
C ASP A 12 10.13 7.77 -11.42
N LEU A 13 11.36 8.28 -11.39
CA LEU A 13 11.64 9.69 -11.07
C LEU A 13 11.19 10.66 -12.16
N GLU A 14 10.95 10.18 -13.38
CA GLU A 14 10.38 10.96 -14.49
C GLU A 14 8.84 10.88 -14.52
N GLY A 15 8.23 10.11 -13.61
CA GLY A 15 6.80 9.87 -13.58
C GLY A 15 6.32 8.82 -14.60
N LYS A 16 7.22 8.06 -15.23
CA LYS A 16 6.85 6.98 -16.15
C LYS A 16 6.57 5.70 -15.39
N ALA A 17 5.62 4.91 -15.87
CA ALA A 17 5.27 3.63 -15.26
C ALA A 17 6.47 2.67 -15.24
N ILE A 18 6.72 2.08 -14.07
CA ILE A 18 7.66 0.96 -13.94
C ILE A 18 6.94 -0.31 -14.40
N LEU A 19 7.60 -1.05 -15.29
CA LEU A 19 7.06 -2.28 -15.86
C LEU A 19 7.76 -3.51 -15.30
N GLU A 20 6.99 -4.51 -14.91
CA GLU A 20 7.46 -5.87 -14.60
C GLU A 20 6.87 -6.83 -15.61
N ALA A 21 7.73 -7.58 -16.32
CA ALA A 21 7.31 -8.49 -17.40
C ALA A 21 6.35 -7.83 -18.43
N GLY A 22 6.57 -6.54 -18.73
CA GLY A 22 5.77 -5.77 -19.67
C GLY A 22 4.42 -5.27 -19.13
N LYS A 23 4.17 -5.36 -17.83
CA LYS A 23 2.93 -4.89 -17.18
C LYS A 23 3.24 -3.82 -16.15
N GLU A 24 2.35 -2.84 -16.04
CA GLU A 24 2.42 -1.81 -14.99
C GLU A 24 2.29 -2.44 -13.61
N ILE A 25 3.14 -2.01 -12.68
CA ILE A 25 3.06 -2.41 -11.29
C ILE A 25 2.09 -1.47 -10.57
N ASN A 26 1.04 -2.01 -9.96
CA ASN A 26 0.01 -1.22 -9.30
C ASN A 26 0.18 -1.23 -7.77
N LEU A 27 0.12 -0.07 -7.13
CA LEU A 27 0.35 0.06 -5.68
C LEU A 27 -0.65 -0.74 -4.86
N LYS A 28 -1.91 -0.85 -5.32
CA LYS A 28 -2.94 -1.64 -4.63
C LYS A 28 -2.54 -3.11 -4.45
N GLN A 29 -1.88 -3.70 -5.45
CA GLN A 29 -1.41 -5.08 -5.40
C GLN A 29 -0.21 -5.22 -4.47
N LEU A 30 0.72 -4.26 -4.50
CA LEU A 30 1.88 -4.25 -3.60
C LEU A 30 1.45 -4.15 -2.14
N VAL A 31 0.54 -3.22 -1.82
CA VAL A 31 0.06 -2.98 -0.46
C VAL A 31 -0.78 -4.16 0.02
N SER A 32 -1.70 -4.69 -0.78
CA SER A 32 -2.50 -5.85 -0.38
C SER A 32 -1.62 -7.06 -0.07
N ASN A 33 -0.61 -7.33 -0.92
CA ASN A 33 0.32 -8.44 -0.70
C ASN A 33 1.18 -8.22 0.54
N LEU A 34 1.60 -6.98 0.80
CA LEU A 34 2.33 -6.65 2.02
C LEU A 34 1.50 -6.94 3.28
N LEU A 35 0.23 -6.54 3.30
CA LEU A 35 -0.65 -6.79 4.45
C LEU A 35 -0.89 -8.29 4.66
N LEU A 36 -1.02 -9.08 3.58
CA LEU A 36 -1.14 -10.54 3.66
C LEU A 36 0.14 -11.22 4.16
N GLN A 37 1.31 -10.59 3.99
CA GLN A 37 2.60 -11.11 4.46
C GLN A 37 2.99 -10.58 5.85
N ALA A 38 2.22 -9.64 6.41
CA ALA A 38 2.49 -9.10 7.73
C ALA A 38 2.41 -10.20 8.79
N ARG A 39 3.43 -10.27 9.65
CA ARG A 39 3.51 -11.27 10.73
C ARG A 39 3.05 -10.74 12.09
N GLU A 40 2.71 -9.47 12.15
CA GLU A 40 2.32 -8.75 13.37
C GLU A 40 1.07 -7.92 13.06
N GLY A 41 0.19 -7.78 14.06
CA GLY A 41 -1.05 -7.01 13.96
C GLY A 41 -2.32 -7.86 14.05
N ASP A 42 -3.47 -7.22 13.92
CA ASP A 42 -4.77 -7.89 13.89
C ASP A 42 -4.98 -8.55 12.52
N ALA A 43 -4.88 -9.88 12.47
CA ALA A 43 -4.94 -10.63 11.23
C ALA A 43 -6.26 -10.46 10.47
N ILE A 44 -7.40 -10.35 11.17
CA ILE A 44 -8.71 -10.16 10.52
C ILE A 44 -8.74 -8.78 9.88
N LYS A 45 -8.33 -7.75 10.63
CA LYS A 45 -8.30 -6.38 10.12
C LYS A 45 -7.36 -6.22 8.93
N LEU A 46 -6.16 -6.81 8.98
CA LEU A 46 -5.19 -6.78 7.89
C LEU A 46 -5.71 -7.53 6.65
N TYR A 47 -6.37 -8.66 6.84
CA TYR A 47 -6.98 -9.43 5.75
C TYR A 47 -8.13 -8.65 5.08
N ASP A 48 -9.02 -8.04 5.86
CA ASP A 48 -10.12 -7.23 5.35
C ASP A 48 -9.62 -6.02 4.56
N TRP A 49 -8.59 -5.35 5.08
CA TRP A 49 -7.93 -4.25 4.41
C TRP A 49 -7.26 -4.67 3.11
N ALA A 50 -6.52 -5.78 3.13
CA ALA A 50 -5.91 -6.34 1.92
C ALA A 50 -6.98 -6.64 0.86
N GLY A 51 -8.11 -7.22 1.26
CA GLY A 51 -9.23 -7.53 0.36
C GLY A 51 -9.86 -6.29 -0.27
N LYS A 52 -10.14 -5.25 0.53
CA LYS A 52 -10.66 -3.96 0.03
C LYS A 52 -9.69 -3.32 -0.95
N ILE A 53 -8.46 -3.09 -0.52
CA ILE A 53 -7.41 -2.47 -1.34
C ILE A 53 -7.18 -3.25 -2.64
N TYR A 54 -7.13 -4.59 -2.59
CA TYR A 54 -6.93 -5.38 -3.80
C TYR A 54 -8.07 -5.22 -4.82
N LYS A 55 -9.32 -5.12 -4.33
CA LYS A 55 -10.52 -5.04 -5.16
C LYS A 55 -10.69 -3.67 -5.80
N ASP A 56 -10.64 -2.60 -5.02
CA ASP A 56 -11.00 -1.25 -5.46
C ASP A 56 -9.89 -0.21 -5.26
N GLY A 57 -8.78 -0.58 -4.63
CA GLY A 57 -7.70 0.33 -4.26
C GLY A 57 -8.06 1.26 -3.11
N LEU A 58 -9.24 1.13 -2.51
CA LEU A 58 -9.78 2.07 -1.54
C LEU A 58 -9.84 1.46 -0.16
N ILE A 59 -9.63 2.32 0.84
CA ILE A 59 -9.82 1.95 2.23
C ILE A 59 -10.19 3.18 3.06
N GLU A 60 -11.02 2.96 4.07
CA GLU A 60 -11.36 3.97 5.07
C GLU A 60 -10.66 3.60 6.38
N ILE A 61 -9.84 4.51 6.90
CA ILE A 61 -9.04 4.29 8.11
C ILE A 61 -9.01 5.53 9.00
N ASP A 62 -8.72 5.37 10.29
CA ASP A 62 -8.48 6.48 11.21
C ASP A 62 -6.98 6.77 11.42
N ASP A 63 -6.66 7.77 12.24
CA ASP A 63 -5.26 8.18 12.47
C ASP A 63 -4.45 7.10 13.21
N SER A 64 -5.10 6.25 14.02
CA SER A 64 -4.43 5.14 14.70
C SER A 64 -4.07 4.03 13.71
N ASP A 65 -4.91 3.82 12.72
CA ASP A 65 -4.73 2.86 11.64
C ASP A 65 -3.65 3.32 10.66
N ILE A 66 -3.58 4.63 10.36
CA ILE A 66 -2.48 5.22 9.58
C ILE A 66 -1.15 4.91 10.25
N LYS A 67 -1.01 5.15 11.56
CA LYS A 67 0.23 4.86 12.30
C LYS A 67 0.64 3.39 12.17
N LYS A 68 -0.30 2.46 12.34
CA LYS A 68 -0.04 1.02 12.19
C LYS A 68 0.42 0.66 10.77
N LEU A 69 -0.26 1.18 9.74
CA LEU A 69 0.13 0.97 8.34
C LEU A 69 1.53 1.54 8.06
N THR A 70 1.84 2.74 8.55
CA THR A 70 3.17 3.35 8.45
C THR A 70 4.24 2.48 9.12
N GLU A 71 3.97 1.92 10.30
CA GLU A 71 4.91 1.01 10.99
C GLU A 71 5.15 -0.28 10.20
N ILE A 72 4.09 -0.91 9.67
CA ILE A 72 4.19 -2.10 8.83
C ILE A 72 5.05 -1.80 7.60
N LEU A 73 4.79 -0.67 6.92
CA LEU A 73 5.55 -0.23 5.75
C LEU A 73 7.02 0.06 6.09
N ASN A 74 7.29 0.65 7.25
CA ASN A 74 8.65 0.95 7.68
C ASN A 74 9.45 -0.33 7.95
N LYS A 75 8.82 -1.36 8.53
CA LYS A 75 9.43 -2.69 8.74
C LYS A 75 9.56 -3.51 7.45
N ALA A 76 8.77 -3.21 6.42
CA ALA A 76 8.80 -3.92 5.15
C ALA A 76 10.15 -3.74 4.42
N GLN A 77 10.69 -4.85 3.90
CA GLN A 77 11.87 -4.87 3.03
C GLN A 77 11.48 -4.50 1.59
N LEU A 78 11.04 -3.25 1.40
CA LEU A 78 10.69 -2.70 0.09
C LEU A 78 11.74 -1.68 -0.37
N PRO A 79 12.03 -1.59 -1.67
CA PRO A 79 12.80 -0.50 -2.24
C PRO A 79 12.20 0.87 -1.86
N VAL A 80 13.07 1.88 -1.67
CA VAL A 80 12.66 3.24 -1.28
C VAL A 80 11.64 3.83 -2.25
N ILE A 81 11.79 3.59 -3.55
CA ILE A 81 10.88 4.08 -4.59
C ILE A 81 9.44 3.60 -4.40
N THR A 82 9.27 2.33 -3.99
CA THR A 82 7.97 1.74 -3.69
C THR A 82 7.44 2.26 -2.37
N LYS A 83 8.27 2.24 -1.32
CA LYS A 83 7.87 2.65 0.03
C LYS A 83 7.41 4.12 0.06
N ALA A 84 8.16 5.02 -0.57
CA ALA A 84 7.84 6.44 -0.60
C ALA A 84 6.50 6.73 -1.31
N GLN A 85 6.20 6.04 -2.41
CA GLN A 85 4.96 6.23 -3.13
C GLN A 85 3.74 5.72 -2.35
N ILE A 86 3.88 4.63 -1.59
CA ILE A 86 2.83 4.14 -0.69
C ILE A 86 2.63 5.13 0.47
N LEU A 87 3.71 5.58 1.13
CA LEU A 87 3.63 6.51 2.26
C LEU A 87 2.97 7.85 1.86
N LYS A 88 3.25 8.36 0.65
CA LYS A 88 2.59 9.55 0.10
C LYS A 88 1.06 9.40 -0.01
N VAL A 89 0.53 8.18 -0.14
CA VAL A 89 -0.92 7.94 -0.11
C VAL A 89 -1.48 8.10 1.31
N LEU A 90 -0.70 7.76 2.34
CA LEU A 90 -1.11 7.85 3.76
C LEU A 90 -1.06 9.29 4.30
N GLU A 91 -0.20 10.14 3.74
CA GLU A 91 -0.02 11.55 4.16
C GLU A 91 -1.11 12.49 3.64
N VAL A 92 -2.02 12.01 2.79
CA VAL A 92 -3.16 12.78 2.26
C VAL A 92 -4.22 13.06 3.33
#